data_AF-A0A2D7VRX2-F1
#
_entry.id   AF-A0A2D7VRX2-F1
#
_cell.length_a   1.000
_cell.length_b   1.000
_cell.length_c   1.000
_cell.angle_alpha   90.00
_cell.angle_beta   90.00
_cell.angle_gamma   90.00
#
_symmetry.space_group_name_H-M   'P 1'
#
loop_
_entity.id
_entity.type
_entity.pdbx_description
1 polymer ?
#
loop_
_entity_poly.entity_id
_entity_poly.type
_entity_poly.pdbx_seq_one_letter_code
_entity_poly.pdbx_strand_id
1 'polypeptide(L)' 'METINENNITTMPRIGDMAPDFKAKTTKGDIQLSDFAKDKWIVMFSHPADFTPVCTTEMSGFATRKG' A
#
# COMPACT_ATOMS: atom_id res chain seq x y z
N MET A 1 -37.09 -8.21 3.84
CA MET A 1 -36.17 -7.75 4.91
C MET A 1 -34.77 -8.12 4.43
N GLU A 2 -34.16 -7.27 3.61
CA GLU A 2 -32.79 -7.53 3.13
C GLU A 2 -31.84 -7.14 4.25
N THR A 3 -31.09 -8.13 4.73
CA THR A 3 -30.03 -7.96 5.72
C THR A 3 -28.94 -7.08 5.14
N ILE A 4 -28.69 -5.94 5.75
CA ILE A 4 -27.63 -5.00 5.35
C ILE A 4 -26.29 -5.71 5.62
N ASN A 5 -25.71 -6.35 4.61
CA ASN A 5 -24.31 -6.76 4.64
C ASN A 5 -23.48 -5.48 4.72
N GLU A 6 -22.54 -5.41 5.67
CA GLU A 6 -21.60 -4.31 5.84
C GLU A 6 -20.81 -4.08 4.55
N ASN A 7 -21.31 -3.17 3.71
CA ASN A 7 -20.63 -2.71 2.51
C ASN A 7 -19.40 -1.92 2.97
N ASN A 8 -18.24 -2.56 3.03
CA ASN A 8 -16.95 -1.87 3.20
C ASN A 8 -16.74 -0.97 1.97
N ILE A 9 -17.17 0.29 2.10
CA ILE A 9 -17.15 1.27 1.01
C ILE A 9 -15.69 1.60 0.74
N THR A 10 -15.09 0.95 -0.26
CA THR A 10 -13.72 1.28 -0.68
C THR A 10 -13.80 2.57 -1.49
N THR A 11 -13.67 3.69 -0.80
CA THR A 11 -13.67 5.02 -1.41
C THR A 11 -12.26 5.38 -1.86
N MET A 12 -12.15 6.24 -2.87
CA MET A 12 -10.85 6.77 -3.30
C MET A 12 -10.20 7.50 -2.11
N PRO A 13 -9.00 7.06 -1.64
CA PRO A 13 -8.34 7.69 -0.51
C PRO A 13 -8.06 9.16 -0.79
N ARG A 14 -8.38 10.03 0.17
CA ARG A 14 -8.05 11.46 0.12
C ARG A 14 -6.94 11.77 1.12
N ILE A 15 -6.29 12.92 0.92
CA ILE A 15 -5.29 13.41 1.87
C ILE A 15 -5.98 13.67 3.21
N GLY A 16 -5.47 13.05 4.28
CA GLY A 16 -6.01 13.15 5.64
C GLY A 16 -6.95 12.00 6.03
N ASP A 17 -7.39 11.18 5.07
CA ASP A 17 -8.15 9.97 5.38
C ASP A 17 -7.24 8.89 5.95
N MET A 18 -7.83 8.00 6.75
CA MET A 18 -7.16 6.77 7.15
C MET A 18 -6.92 5.89 5.92
N ALA A 19 -5.70 5.36 5.78
CA ALA A 19 -5.39 4.42 4.71
C ALA A 19 -6.28 3.17 4.80
N PRO A 20 -6.75 2.61 3.67
CA PRO A 20 -7.56 1.39 3.68
C PRO A 20 -6.81 0.22 4.32
N ASP A 21 -7.41 -0.43 5.32
CA ASP A 21 -6.79 -1.58 5.98
C ASP A 21 -7.02 -2.87 5.20
N PHE A 22 -6.15 -3.14 4.24
CA PHE A 22 -6.21 -4.35 3.41
C PHE A 22 -5.27 -5.45 3.91
N LYS A 23 -5.63 -6.69 3.56
CA LYS A 23 -4.76 -7.87 3.70
C LYS A 23 -4.22 -8.25 2.32
N ALA A 24 -2.91 -8.33 2.18
CA ALA A 24 -2.26 -8.66 0.91
C ALA A 24 -1.19 -9.74 1.09
N LYS A 25 -1.07 -10.61 0.08
CA LYS A 25 0.03 -11.56 -0.02
C LYS A 25 1.26 -10.84 -0.53
N THR A 26 2.36 -10.91 0.21
CA THR A 26 3.64 -10.31 -0.20
C THR A 26 4.73 -11.36 -0.30
N THR A 27 5.89 -10.94 -0.81
CA THR A 27 7.09 -11.77 -0.83
C THR A 27 7.61 -12.15 0.57
N LYS A 28 7.13 -11.49 1.63
CA LYS A 28 7.44 -11.81 3.03
C LYS A 28 6.31 -12.55 3.76
N GLY A 29 5.31 -13.02 3.01
CA GLY A 29 4.09 -13.62 3.55
C GLY A 29 2.91 -12.66 3.56
N ASP A 30 1.83 -13.05 4.23
CA ASP A 30 0.60 -12.27 4.29
C ASP A 30 0.75 -11.13 5.30
N ILE A 31 0.42 -9.91 4.87
CA ILE A 31 0.47 -8.71 5.72
C ILE A 31 -0.91 -8.09 5.84
N GLN A 32 -1.18 -7.48 6.98
CA GLN A 32 -2.26 -6.52 7.17
C GLN A 32 -1.66 -5.12 7.31
N LEU A 33 -2.20 -4.12 6.59
CA LEU A 33 -1.58 -2.81 6.50
C LEU A 33 -1.45 -2.12 7.88
N SER A 34 -2.49 -2.21 8.71
CA SER A 34 -2.49 -1.64 10.07
C SER A 34 -1.39 -2.23 10.97
N ASP A 35 -1.18 -3.54 10.93
CA ASP A 35 -0.10 -4.22 11.66
C ASP A 35 1.29 -3.85 11.11
N PHE A 36 1.41 -3.75 9.79
CA PHE A 36 2.67 -3.42 9.12
C PHE A 36 3.09 -1.97 9.32
N ALA A 37 2.13 -1.05 9.37
CA ALA A 37 2.34 0.39 9.53
C ALA A 37 2.49 0.83 10.99
N LYS A 38 2.39 -0.09 11.96
CA LYS A 38 2.42 0.25 13.38
C LYS A 38 3.70 1.03 13.74
N ASP A 39 3.49 2.25 14.24
CA ASP A 39 4.52 3.21 14.67
C ASP A 39 5.52 3.63 13.58
N LYS A 40 5.18 3.48 12.29
CA LYS A 40 6.07 3.81 11.16
C LYS A 40 5.32 4.49 10.02
N TRP A 41 6.02 5.40 9.34
CA TRP A 41 5.55 5.94 8.06
C TRP A 41 5.73 4.90 6.95
N ILE A 42 4.70 4.72 6.14
CA ILE A 42 4.69 3.80 5.00
C ILE A 42 4.50 4.60 3.72
N VAL A 43 5.31 4.27 2.71
CA VAL A 43 5.15 4.75 1.33
C VAL A 43 4.80 3.55 0.47
N MET A 44 3.62 3.58 -0.16
CA MET A 44 3.15 2.55 -1.07
C MET A 44 3.21 3.07 -2.51
N PHE A 45 3.85 2.31 -3.40
CA PHE A 45 3.89 2.59 -4.83
C PHE A 45 3.53 1.33 -5.59
N SER A 46 2.87 1.48 -6.74
CA SER A 46 2.54 0.38 -7.64
C SER A 46 3.31 0.54 -8.95
N HIS A 47 3.58 -0.59 -9.60
CA HIS A 47 4.07 -0.65 -10.97
C HIS A 47 3.10 -1.54 -11.78
N PRO A 48 2.95 -1.30 -13.10
CA PRO A 48 1.93 -1.98 -13.91
C PRO A 48 2.19 -3.48 -14.09
N ALA A 49 3.45 -3.90 -14.19
CA ALA A 49 3.86 -5.30 -14.23
C ALA A 49 5.33 -5.46 -13.84
N ASP A 50 5.68 -6.61 -13.24
CA ASP A 50 7.07 -7.00 -12.99
C ASP A 50 7.85 -7.08 -14.32
N PHE A 51 9.13 -6.68 -14.32
CA PHE A 51 10.03 -6.76 -15.47
C PHE A 51 9.61 -5.99 -16.74
N THR A 52 8.81 -4.94 -16.60
CA THR A 52 8.60 -3.97 -17.69
C THR A 52 9.70 -2.92 -17.66
N PRO A 53 10.40 -2.63 -18.77
CA PRO A 53 11.51 -1.69 -18.76
C PRO A 53 10.97 -0.26 -18.78
N VAL A 54 10.56 0.23 -17.61
CA VAL A 54 10.52 1.66 -17.31
C VAL A 54 11.11 1.90 -15.92
N CYS A 55 12.29 2.55 -15.95
CA CYS A 55 13.06 3.20 -14.90
C CYS A 55 13.50 2.40 -13.66
N THR A 56 14.50 1.55 -13.89
CA THR A 56 15.57 1.20 -12.93
C THR A 56 16.27 2.43 -12.29
N THR A 57 15.93 3.66 -12.67
CA THR A 57 16.41 4.92 -12.08
C THR A 57 15.57 5.47 -10.93
N GLU A 58 14.30 5.07 -10.75
CA GLU A 58 13.49 5.57 -9.61
C GLU A 58 13.88 4.90 -8.27
N MET A 59 14.47 3.70 -8.31
CA MET A 59 14.81 2.94 -7.11
C MET A 59 16.16 3.34 -6.46
N SER A 60 17.10 3.94 -7.21
CA SER A 60 18.39 4.37 -6.65
C SER A 60 18.31 5.68 -5.84
N GLY A 61 17.29 6.52 -6.07
CA GLY A 61 17.15 7.81 -5.38
C GLY A 61 16.77 7.68 -3.89
N PHE A 62 16.01 6.64 -3.52
CA PHE A 62 15.64 6.41 -2.12
C PHE A 62 16.78 5.84 -1.28
N ALA A 63 17.73 5.12 -1.88
CA ALA A 63 18.87 4.55 -1.16
C ALA A 63 19.93 5.60 -0.76
N THR A 64 19.97 6.75 -1.43
CA THR A 64 21.01 7.78 -1.20
C THR A 64 20.58 8.88 -0.23
N ARG A 65 19.31 8.96 0.18
CA ARG A 65 18.88 9.88 1.25
C ARG A 65 19.22 9.29 2.62
N LYS A 66 20.53 9.31 2.96
CA LYS A 66 20.99 9.40 4.35
C LYS A 66 20.91 10.87 4.76
N GLY A 67 19.77 11.26 5.33
CA GLY A 67 19.68 12.41 6.22
C GLY A 67 19.67 11.89 7.64
#